data_AF-A0A9X1V3W9-F1
#
_entry.id   AF-A0A9X1V3W9-F1
#
_cell.length_a   1.000
_cell.length_b   1.000
_cell.length_c   1.000
_cell.angle_alpha   90.00
_cell.angle_beta   90.00
_cell.angle_gamma   90.00
#
_symmetry.space_group_name_H-M   'P 1'
#
loop_
_entity.id
_entity.type
_entity.pdbx_description
1 polymer ?
#
loop_
_entity_poly.entity_id
_entity_poly.type
_entity_poly.pdbx_seq_one_letter_code
_entity_poly.pdbx_strand_id
1 'polypeptide(L)'
;MKRYFLILLCLGLLSCKGDKAEDTTNANTSKDTIDVKELLPDGLNATEAIILDIEEANKLVDLPLGCIETEYPNKLGQTLENKEAIGEPHELHPAFYGCFDWHSSVHAHWSLVSLLKQFPKIEKKEAIRETLKRSLSAENIKGELDYFKRPESGSFERTYGWAWLLKLSEELKTWQDPLGQELAENLQPLTDLVVQNYIDFLPKLNYPIRVGEHTNTAFGLSLAYDYAKTVENAEFLELIKKTAQDFYLKDDNCPVSWEPGGYDFLSPCLSEIDIMRKVLPKNAFSLWIDDFMPQLKSQDFEIEVGEVSDRSDGKLVHLDGLNFSRAWIFYGLANQYPDQFGHLNGLANEHVSYSFPNLVGDSYEGGHWLGTFAIYALQEANRKVKE
;
A
#
# COMPACT_ATOMS: atom_id res chain seq x y z
N MET A 1 -16.65 -65.59 -19.12
CA MET A 1 -15.55 -66.57 -18.90
C MET A 1 -14.44 -65.88 -18.11
N LYS A 2 -14.04 -66.51 -16.97
CA LYS A 2 -12.81 -66.32 -16.15
C LYS A 2 -12.59 -64.91 -15.55
N ARG A 3 -12.96 -64.60 -14.30
CA ARG A 3 -12.50 -65.03 -12.94
C ARG A 3 -11.04 -64.65 -12.60
N TYR A 4 -10.92 -63.73 -11.64
CA TYR A 4 -9.74 -63.34 -10.87
C TYR A 4 -9.11 -64.52 -10.12
N PHE A 5 -7.79 -64.49 -9.95
CA PHE A 5 -7.10 -65.22 -8.89
C PHE A 5 -5.96 -64.39 -8.30
N LEU A 6 -6.05 -64.20 -6.99
CA LEU A 6 -5.05 -63.66 -6.07
C LEU A 6 -4.19 -64.84 -5.59
N ILE A 7 -2.87 -64.73 -5.58
CA ILE A 7 -1.99 -65.67 -4.85
C ILE A 7 -0.91 -64.87 -4.11
N LEU A 8 -1.01 -64.88 -2.78
CA LEU A 8 0.08 -64.66 -1.85
C LEU A 8 0.99 -65.91 -1.82
N LEU A 9 2.30 -65.74 -1.71
CA LEU A 9 3.16 -66.76 -1.10
C LEU A 9 4.33 -66.10 -0.35
N CYS A 10 4.45 -66.46 0.93
CA CYS A 10 5.54 -66.11 1.83
C CYS A 10 6.68 -67.15 1.80
N LEU A 11 7.82 -66.73 2.37
CA LEU A 11 8.88 -67.48 3.07
C LEU A 11 10.07 -68.05 2.28
N GLY A 12 11.27 -67.71 2.78
CA GLY A 12 12.51 -68.46 2.54
C GLY A 12 13.79 -67.68 2.86
N LEU A 13 14.11 -67.48 4.14
CA LEU A 13 15.46 -67.10 4.60
C LEU A 13 16.45 -68.22 4.30
N LEU A 14 17.63 -67.91 3.76
CA LEU A 14 18.84 -68.71 3.91
C LEU A 14 20.08 -67.80 3.92
N SER A 15 20.80 -67.89 5.04
CA SER A 15 22.04 -67.21 5.38
C SER A 15 23.24 -68.06 4.96
N CYS A 16 24.28 -67.45 4.36
CA CYS A 16 25.64 -68.01 4.36
C CYS A 16 26.70 -66.92 4.56
N LYS A 17 27.25 -66.98 5.77
CA LYS A 17 28.55 -66.57 6.32
C LYS A 17 29.74 -66.50 5.33
N GLY A 18 30.62 -65.51 5.53
CA GLY A 18 31.96 -65.44 4.94
C GLY A 18 32.87 -64.43 5.66
N ASP A 19 33.55 -64.92 6.69
CA ASP A 19 34.82 -64.56 7.35
C ASP A 19 35.33 -63.11 7.62
N LYS A 20 35.76 -62.97 8.89
CA LYS A 20 36.70 -62.02 9.53
C LYS A 20 38.07 -62.03 8.83
N ALA A 21 38.98 -61.07 8.94
CA ALA A 21 39.09 -59.72 9.50
C ALA A 21 40.47 -59.22 9.04
N GLU A 22 40.65 -57.92 8.83
CA GLU A 22 41.94 -57.28 9.08
C GLU A 22 41.70 -55.84 9.55
N ASP A 23 42.10 -55.62 10.79
CA ASP A 23 42.00 -54.37 11.53
C ASP A 23 43.22 -53.51 11.17
N THR A 24 42.99 -52.41 10.47
CA THR A 24 43.95 -51.30 10.41
C THR A 24 43.26 -50.04 10.87
N THR A 25 43.51 -49.73 12.14
CA THR A 25 43.20 -48.45 12.78
C THR A 25 43.74 -47.29 11.95
N ASN A 26 42.84 -46.47 11.40
CA ASN A 26 43.11 -45.06 11.12
C ASN A 26 41.91 -44.26 11.59
N ALA A 27 42.10 -43.58 12.72
CA ALA A 27 41.17 -42.60 13.25
C ALA A 27 41.12 -41.40 12.29
N ASN A 28 39.97 -41.21 11.66
CA ASN A 28 39.50 -39.89 11.22
C ASN A 28 37.99 -39.90 11.39
N THR A 29 37.54 -39.39 12.53
CA THR A 29 36.13 -39.03 12.74
C THR A 29 35.75 -37.94 11.75
N SER A 30 35.13 -38.33 10.63
CA SER A 30 34.33 -37.43 9.81
C SER A 30 33.19 -36.92 10.68
N LYS A 31 33.20 -35.62 10.99
CA LYS A 31 31.99 -34.93 11.44
C LYS A 31 31.11 -34.74 10.21
N ASP A 32 30.24 -35.71 9.93
CA ASP A 32 29.06 -35.46 9.12
C ASP A 32 28.06 -34.65 9.97
N THR A 33 28.36 -33.36 10.12
CA THR A 33 27.32 -32.37 10.43
C THR A 33 26.75 -31.95 9.10
N ILE A 34 25.67 -32.60 8.69
CA ILE A 34 24.80 -32.07 7.64
C ILE A 34 24.26 -30.73 8.18
N ASP A 35 24.68 -29.64 7.56
CA ASP A 35 24.12 -28.32 7.85
C ASP A 35 22.68 -28.30 7.29
N VAL A 36 21.71 -28.37 8.19
CA VAL A 36 20.28 -28.42 7.85
C VAL A 36 19.86 -27.14 7.10
N LYS A 37 20.66 -26.06 7.16
CA LYS A 37 20.44 -24.84 6.37
C LYS A 37 20.60 -25.03 4.86
N GLU A 38 21.44 -25.97 4.40
CA GLU A 38 21.65 -26.22 2.96
C GLU A 38 20.62 -27.20 2.35
N LEU A 39 19.77 -27.81 3.18
CA LEU A 39 18.73 -28.77 2.75
C LEU A 39 17.33 -28.16 2.66
N LEU A 40 17.16 -26.90 3.07
CA LEU A 40 15.92 -26.17 2.90
C LEU A 40 15.93 -25.57 1.48
N PRO A 41 14.95 -25.87 0.60
CA PRO A 41 14.80 -25.13 -0.64
C PRO A 41 14.74 -23.63 -0.34
N ASP A 42 15.31 -22.80 -1.22
CA ASP A 42 15.43 -21.35 -1.04
C ASP A 42 14.09 -20.64 -0.67
N GLY A 43 12.95 -21.29 -0.91
CA GLY A 43 11.61 -20.85 -0.49
C GLY A 43 11.22 -21.10 0.98
N LEU A 44 12.12 -21.55 1.87
CA LEU A 44 11.84 -21.77 3.30
C LEU A 44 12.60 -20.83 4.25
N ASN A 45 13.46 -19.95 3.73
CA ASN A 45 13.96 -18.84 4.52
C ASN A 45 12.90 -17.73 4.48
N ALA A 46 12.33 -17.39 5.64
CA ALA A 46 11.45 -16.24 5.74
C ALA A 46 12.18 -15.00 5.20
N THR A 47 11.62 -14.39 4.16
CA THR A 47 12.14 -13.15 3.57
C THR A 47 12.35 -12.13 4.68
N GLU A 48 13.59 -11.62 4.80
CA GLU A 48 13.90 -10.63 5.82
C GLU A 48 13.04 -9.38 5.60
N ALA A 49 12.47 -8.88 6.70
CA ALA A 49 11.64 -7.68 6.66
C ALA A 49 12.51 -6.46 6.37
N ILE A 50 12.11 -5.66 5.38
CA ILE A 50 12.70 -4.33 5.16
C ILE A 50 12.37 -3.44 6.36
N ILE A 51 13.39 -2.77 6.89
CA ILE A 51 13.25 -1.84 8.01
C ILE A 51 13.42 -0.42 7.48
N LEU A 52 12.42 0.43 7.68
CA LEU A 52 12.56 1.87 7.44
C LEU A 52 13.41 2.46 8.57
N ASP A 53 14.71 2.60 8.36
CA ASP A 53 15.63 3.28 9.24
C ASP A 53 16.06 4.65 8.69
N ILE A 54 16.99 5.33 9.35
CA ILE A 54 17.47 6.65 8.93
C ILE A 54 18.23 6.60 7.59
N GLU A 55 18.92 5.50 7.30
CA GLU A 55 19.70 5.35 6.06
C GLU A 55 18.74 5.19 4.88
N GLU A 56 17.72 4.33 5.02
CA GLU A 56 16.66 4.19 4.02
C GLU A 56 15.82 5.45 3.89
N ALA A 57 15.50 6.14 4.98
CA ALA A 57 14.80 7.43 4.94
C ALA A 57 15.58 8.48 4.14
N ASN A 58 16.91 8.57 4.32
CA ASN A 58 17.76 9.46 3.55
C ASN A 58 17.80 9.12 2.05
N LYS A 59 17.64 7.85 1.66
CA LYS A 59 17.51 7.46 0.25
C LYS A 59 16.13 7.83 -0.30
N LEU A 60 15.07 7.52 0.43
CA LEU A 60 13.69 7.71 0.00
C LEU A 60 13.30 9.18 -0.12
N VAL A 61 13.92 10.09 0.64
CA VAL A 61 13.62 11.53 0.57
C VAL A 61 14.01 12.16 -0.77
N ASP A 62 14.93 11.54 -1.51
CA ASP A 62 15.42 12.07 -2.80
C ASP A 62 14.35 11.96 -3.90
N LEU A 63 13.48 10.95 -3.81
CA LEU A 63 12.38 10.74 -4.74
C LEU A 63 11.40 11.93 -4.75
N PRO A 64 10.74 12.31 -3.63
CA PRO A 64 9.82 13.44 -3.62
C PRO A 64 10.52 14.78 -3.85
N LEU A 65 11.73 15.01 -3.29
CA LEU A 65 12.47 16.26 -3.54
C LEU A 65 12.86 16.42 -5.01
N GLY A 66 13.08 15.31 -5.73
CA GLY A 66 13.42 15.31 -7.14
C GLY A 66 12.27 15.68 -8.08
N CYS A 67 11.01 15.55 -7.66
CA CYS A 67 9.86 15.81 -8.51
C CYS A 67 8.98 16.99 -8.08
N ILE A 68 8.92 17.33 -6.78
CA ILE A 68 7.95 18.29 -6.22
C ILE A 68 7.97 19.70 -6.83
N GLU A 69 9.07 20.10 -7.47
CA GLU A 69 9.20 21.36 -8.22
C GLU A 69 9.42 21.16 -9.73
N THR A 70 9.49 19.91 -10.18
CA THR A 70 9.67 19.55 -11.58
C THR A 70 8.33 19.63 -12.28
N GLU A 71 8.13 20.68 -13.07
CA GLU A 71 6.86 20.98 -13.73
C GLU A 71 6.55 20.12 -14.96
N TYR A 72 7.56 19.57 -15.65
CA TYR A 72 7.34 18.80 -16.89
C TYR A 72 8.13 17.49 -16.91
N PRO A 73 7.57 16.43 -17.55
CA PRO A 73 6.22 16.34 -18.12
C PRO A 73 5.13 16.31 -17.03
N ASN A 74 3.96 16.89 -17.32
CA ASN A 74 2.82 16.92 -16.40
C ASN A 74 1.48 16.57 -17.10
N LYS A 75 0.64 15.83 -16.39
CA LYS A 75 -0.68 15.36 -16.80
C LYS A 75 -1.75 16.03 -15.95
N LEU A 76 -2.18 17.21 -16.39
CA LEU A 76 -3.10 18.09 -15.66
C LEU A 76 -4.51 17.53 -15.38
N GLY A 77 -4.98 16.54 -16.15
CA GLY A 77 -6.30 15.93 -15.93
C GLY A 77 -7.50 16.89 -16.04
N GLN A 78 -7.33 18.07 -16.64
CA GLN A 78 -8.33 19.12 -16.66
C GLN A 78 -9.43 18.91 -17.69
N THR A 79 -10.66 19.30 -17.33
CA THR A 79 -11.72 19.57 -18.30
C THR A 79 -11.64 21.04 -18.72
N LEU A 80 -11.61 21.30 -20.02
CA LEU A 80 -11.56 22.65 -20.57
C LEU A 80 -12.99 23.16 -20.81
N GLU A 81 -13.41 24.20 -20.10
CA GLU A 81 -14.66 24.90 -20.36
C GLU A 81 -14.62 25.60 -21.74
N ASN A 82 -13.49 26.26 -22.01
CA ASN A 82 -13.24 27.08 -23.18
C ASN A 82 -11.72 27.20 -23.40
N LYS A 83 -11.31 28.00 -24.39
CA LYS A 83 -9.88 28.15 -24.73
C LYS A 83 -9.09 28.92 -23.65
N GLU A 84 -9.78 29.72 -22.84
CA GLU A 84 -9.20 30.48 -21.73
C GLU A 84 -8.90 29.59 -20.50
N ALA A 85 -9.42 28.36 -20.47
CA ALA A 85 -9.13 27.38 -19.42
C ALA A 85 -7.78 26.65 -19.59
N ILE A 86 -7.01 26.98 -20.64
CA ILE A 86 -5.64 26.47 -20.84
C ILE A 86 -4.69 27.33 -20.00
N GLY A 87 -3.84 26.69 -19.20
CA GLY A 87 -2.79 27.34 -18.40
C GLY A 87 -1.64 26.39 -18.10
N GLU A 88 -0.54 26.93 -17.59
CA GLU A 88 0.62 26.14 -17.17
C GLU A 88 0.35 25.43 -15.83
N PRO A 89 1.00 24.29 -15.53
CA PRO A 89 0.76 23.56 -14.29
C PRO A 89 0.90 24.40 -13.02
N HIS A 90 1.94 25.24 -12.90
CA HIS A 90 2.11 26.09 -11.72
C HIS A 90 1.06 27.20 -11.59
N GLU A 91 0.42 27.59 -12.69
CA GLU A 91 -0.67 28.59 -12.68
C GLU A 91 -1.99 27.95 -12.22
N LEU A 92 -2.24 26.71 -12.67
CA LEU A 92 -3.48 25.98 -12.38
C LEU A 92 -3.47 25.33 -11.00
N HIS A 93 -2.31 24.84 -10.57
CA HIS A 93 -2.10 24.05 -9.36
C HIS A 93 -0.87 24.51 -8.56
N PRO A 94 -0.84 25.76 -8.07
CA PRO A 94 0.37 26.35 -7.48
C PRO A 94 0.92 25.63 -6.25
N ALA A 95 0.13 24.81 -5.54
CA ALA A 95 0.63 23.99 -4.44
C ALA A 95 1.13 22.62 -4.92
N PHE A 96 0.53 22.08 -5.97
CA PHE A 96 0.67 20.69 -6.40
C PHE A 96 1.01 20.53 -7.91
N TYR A 97 1.78 21.47 -8.47
CA TYR A 97 2.12 21.47 -9.89
C TYR A 97 3.27 20.54 -10.28
N GLY A 98 4.16 20.24 -9.33
CA GLY A 98 5.30 19.38 -9.59
C GLY A 98 4.93 17.91 -9.68
N CYS A 99 5.91 17.08 -10.05
CA CYS A 99 5.75 15.66 -10.36
C CYS A 99 4.88 15.43 -11.61
N PHE A 100 4.51 14.18 -11.87
CA PHE A 100 3.83 13.82 -13.12
C PHE A 100 2.38 14.33 -13.18
N ASP A 101 1.67 14.42 -12.06
CA ASP A 101 0.32 14.98 -11.95
C ASP A 101 0.03 15.46 -10.52
N TRP A 102 -1.17 16.02 -10.32
CA TRP A 102 -1.56 16.67 -9.07
C TRP A 102 -1.46 15.73 -7.86
N HIS A 103 -2.00 14.52 -7.93
CA HIS A 103 -1.93 13.58 -6.81
C HIS A 103 -0.53 13.01 -6.61
N SER A 104 0.28 12.87 -7.66
CA SER A 104 1.71 12.58 -7.55
C SER A 104 2.46 13.66 -6.75
N SER A 105 2.10 14.93 -6.93
CA SER A 105 2.61 15.99 -6.08
C SER A 105 2.16 15.81 -4.63
N VAL A 106 0.87 15.52 -4.38
CA VAL A 106 0.35 15.27 -3.03
C VAL A 106 1.06 14.08 -2.35
N HIS A 107 1.34 13.00 -3.10
CA HIS A 107 2.16 11.87 -2.67
C HIS A 107 3.55 12.32 -2.19
N ALA A 108 4.24 13.15 -2.99
CA ALA A 108 5.54 13.67 -2.64
C ALA A 108 5.49 14.50 -1.35
N HIS A 109 4.50 15.37 -1.20
CA HIS A 109 4.29 16.16 0.01
C HIS A 109 4.04 15.29 1.24
N TRP A 110 3.17 14.28 1.15
CA TRP A 110 2.90 13.37 2.26
C TRP A 110 4.17 12.60 2.66
N SER A 111 4.92 12.09 1.68
CA SER A 111 6.17 11.36 1.92
C SER A 111 7.19 12.22 2.67
N LEU A 112 7.33 13.49 2.30
CA LEU A 112 8.23 14.43 2.97
C LEU A 112 7.83 14.70 4.42
N VAL A 113 6.53 14.95 4.67
CA VAL A 113 6.02 15.16 6.04
C VAL A 113 6.22 13.89 6.87
N SER A 114 5.84 12.74 6.32
CA SER A 114 5.95 11.42 6.95
C SER A 114 7.38 11.07 7.35
N LEU A 115 8.34 11.21 6.41
CA LEU A 115 9.75 10.93 6.67
C LEU A 115 10.33 11.90 7.69
N LEU A 116 10.06 13.21 7.57
CA LEU A 116 10.60 14.20 8.50
C LEU A 116 10.05 14.02 9.92
N LYS A 117 8.79 13.62 10.06
CA LYS A 117 8.16 13.33 11.35
C LYS A 117 8.73 12.07 12.01
N GLN A 118 8.95 11.00 11.23
CA GLN A 118 9.54 9.76 11.72
C GLN A 118 11.05 9.90 12.02
N PHE A 119 11.75 10.71 11.22
CA PHE A 119 13.19 10.93 11.30
C PHE A 119 13.54 12.41 11.42
N PRO A 120 13.38 13.04 12.60
CA PRO A 120 13.65 14.47 12.79
C PRO A 120 15.12 14.90 12.56
N LYS A 121 16.03 13.95 12.37
CA LYS A 121 17.45 14.14 12.07
C LYS A 121 17.84 13.76 10.63
N ILE A 122 16.86 13.57 9.74
CA ILE A 122 17.10 13.29 8.33
C ILE A 122 18.01 14.37 7.72
N GLU A 123 18.96 13.98 6.88
CA GLU A 123 20.04 14.86 6.42
C GLU A 123 19.51 16.09 5.70
N LYS A 124 18.49 15.90 4.84
CA LYS A 124 17.87 16.96 4.05
C LYS A 124 16.77 17.73 4.78
N LYS A 125 16.69 17.64 6.11
CA LYS A 125 15.63 18.27 6.93
C LYS A 125 15.28 19.70 6.51
N GLU A 126 16.27 20.59 6.38
CA GLU A 126 15.98 22.00 6.09
C GLU A 126 15.42 22.18 4.67
N ALA A 127 15.94 21.44 3.68
CA ALA A 127 15.40 21.45 2.33
C ALA A 127 13.94 20.96 2.28
N ILE A 128 13.60 19.93 3.07
CA ILE A 128 12.22 19.44 3.20
C ILE A 128 11.32 20.55 3.75
N ARG A 129 11.73 21.19 4.85
CA ARG A 129 10.95 22.24 5.52
C ARG A 129 10.73 23.45 4.62
N GLU A 130 11.76 23.89 3.92
CA GLU A 130 11.68 25.00 2.97
C GLU A 130 10.74 24.69 1.81
N THR A 131 10.82 23.48 1.25
CA THR A 131 9.97 23.03 0.15
C THR A 131 8.50 23.00 0.59
N LEU A 132 8.19 22.33 1.70
CA LEU A 132 6.83 22.24 2.24
C LEU A 132 6.26 23.62 2.58
N LYS A 133 7.08 24.53 3.13
CA LYS A 133 6.66 25.90 3.45
C LYS A 133 6.31 26.70 2.21
N ARG A 134 7.09 26.53 1.13
CA ARG A 134 6.85 27.21 -0.15
C ARG A 134 5.57 26.69 -0.80
N SER A 135 5.45 25.37 -0.96
CA SER A 135 4.34 24.76 -1.71
C SER A 135 3.01 24.86 -0.97
N LEU A 136 2.96 24.55 0.33
CA LEU A 136 1.75 24.56 1.16
C LEU A 136 1.49 25.92 1.84
N SER A 137 1.87 27.02 1.16
CA SER A 137 1.56 28.37 1.60
C SER A 137 0.05 28.65 1.47
N ALA A 138 -0.48 29.53 2.32
CA ALA A 138 -1.89 29.93 2.24
C ALA A 138 -2.29 30.50 0.86
N GLU A 139 -1.35 31.16 0.17
CA GLU A 139 -1.57 31.70 -1.18
C GLU A 139 -1.70 30.58 -2.22
N ASN A 140 -0.81 29.59 -2.20
CA ASN A 140 -0.88 28.47 -3.13
C ASN A 140 -2.12 27.60 -2.87
N ILE A 141 -2.45 27.32 -1.60
CA ILE A 141 -3.68 26.57 -1.28
C ILE A 141 -4.92 27.33 -1.74
N LYS A 142 -4.91 28.66 -1.71
CA LYS A 142 -5.99 29.46 -2.30
C LYS A 142 -6.09 29.25 -3.81
N GLY A 143 -4.99 29.15 -4.54
CA GLY A 143 -5.00 28.82 -5.96
C GLY A 143 -5.64 27.45 -6.24
N GLU A 144 -5.32 26.43 -5.44
CA GLU A 144 -5.98 25.12 -5.54
C GLU A 144 -7.49 25.22 -5.31
N LEU A 145 -7.92 25.99 -4.31
CA LEU A 145 -9.34 26.22 -4.04
C LEU A 145 -10.05 26.87 -5.23
N ASP A 146 -9.41 27.85 -5.86
CA ASP A 146 -9.97 28.55 -7.01
C ASP A 146 -10.13 27.59 -8.20
N TYR A 147 -9.19 26.65 -8.41
CA TYR A 147 -9.31 25.60 -9.42
C TYR A 147 -10.44 24.59 -9.10
N PHE A 148 -10.51 24.09 -7.86
CA PHE A 148 -11.51 23.10 -7.46
C PHE A 148 -12.94 23.67 -7.49
N LYS A 149 -13.10 24.98 -7.31
CA LYS A 149 -14.41 25.66 -7.33
C LYS A 149 -14.95 25.95 -8.73
N ARG A 150 -14.17 25.73 -9.80
CA ARG A 150 -14.68 25.87 -11.16
C ARG A 150 -15.81 24.85 -11.42
N PRO A 151 -16.88 25.21 -12.15
CA PRO A 151 -18.00 24.31 -12.40
C PRO A 151 -17.60 22.98 -13.07
N GLU A 152 -16.60 22.99 -13.94
CA GLU A 152 -16.11 21.85 -14.72
C GLU A 152 -15.16 20.95 -13.92
N SER A 153 -14.65 21.43 -12.78
CA SER A 153 -13.68 20.70 -11.94
C SER A 153 -14.35 19.70 -10.99
N GLY A 154 -15.68 19.54 -11.04
CA GLY A 154 -16.41 18.72 -10.07
C GLY A 154 -15.84 17.30 -9.92
N SER A 155 -15.46 16.63 -11.03
CA SER A 155 -14.90 15.28 -11.02
C SER A 155 -13.39 15.18 -10.85
N PHE A 156 -12.69 16.31 -10.80
CA PHE A 156 -11.23 16.33 -10.68
C PHE A 156 -10.78 15.58 -9.41
N GLU A 157 -9.82 14.67 -9.58
CA GLU A 157 -9.21 13.86 -8.51
C GLU A 157 -10.17 12.93 -7.73
N ARG A 158 -11.37 12.67 -8.27
CA ARG A 158 -12.34 11.71 -7.69
C ARG A 158 -11.83 10.27 -7.78
N THR A 159 -11.75 9.51 -6.70
CA THR A 159 -11.59 9.94 -5.30
C THR A 159 -10.15 9.74 -4.81
N TYR A 160 -9.23 9.43 -5.72
CA TYR A 160 -7.85 9.08 -5.41
C TYR A 160 -7.06 10.26 -4.83
N GLY A 161 -6.95 11.37 -5.58
CA GLY A 161 -6.25 12.54 -5.09
C GLY A 161 -6.95 13.15 -3.87
N TRP A 162 -8.27 13.06 -3.79
CA TRP A 162 -9.01 13.45 -2.59
C TRP A 162 -8.55 12.66 -1.36
N ALA A 163 -8.46 11.34 -1.47
CA ALA A 163 -8.01 10.45 -0.40
C ALA A 163 -6.57 10.75 0.05
N TRP A 164 -5.66 10.98 -0.90
CA TRP A 164 -4.27 11.34 -0.58
C TRP A 164 -4.12 12.73 0.01
N LEU A 165 -4.96 13.70 -0.39
CA LEU A 165 -4.98 15.01 0.25
C LEU A 165 -5.44 14.91 1.72
N LEU A 166 -6.49 14.13 1.98
CA LEU A 166 -6.93 13.86 3.35
C LEU A 166 -5.81 13.16 4.15
N LYS A 167 -5.06 12.25 3.53
CA LYS A 167 -3.91 11.60 4.15
C LYS A 167 -2.76 12.57 4.49
N LEU A 168 -2.45 13.51 3.59
CA LEU A 168 -1.53 14.62 3.85
C LEU A 168 -2.00 15.49 5.02
N SER A 169 -3.28 15.85 5.04
CA SER A 169 -3.89 16.66 6.12
C SER A 169 -3.83 15.93 7.47
N GLU A 170 -4.10 14.63 7.50
CA GLU A 170 -3.94 13.77 8.68
C GLU A 170 -2.50 13.79 9.20
N GLU A 171 -1.51 13.62 8.32
CA GLU A 171 -0.10 13.55 8.68
C GLU A 171 0.39 14.88 9.29
N LEU A 172 -0.01 16.02 8.69
CA LEU A 172 0.30 17.36 9.18
C LEU A 172 -0.34 17.64 10.55
N LYS A 173 -1.63 17.32 10.73
CA LYS A 173 -2.35 17.55 12.00
C LYS A 173 -1.76 16.78 13.18
N THR A 174 -1.22 15.60 12.91
CA THR A 174 -0.60 14.75 13.93
C THR A 174 0.89 15.02 14.11
N TRP A 175 1.48 15.92 13.32
CA TRP A 175 2.88 16.32 13.44
C TRP A 175 3.04 17.38 14.53
N GLN A 176 3.69 17.00 15.64
CA GLN A 176 3.97 17.88 16.78
C GLN A 176 5.16 18.82 16.50
N ASP A 177 5.02 19.69 15.50
CA ASP A 177 6.01 20.69 15.09
C ASP A 177 5.28 22.01 14.72
N PRO A 178 5.81 23.19 15.09
CA PRO A 178 5.19 24.47 14.72
C PRO A 178 4.95 24.64 13.22
N LEU A 179 5.87 24.15 12.36
CA LEU A 179 5.65 24.17 10.92
C LEU A 179 4.51 23.24 10.52
N GLY A 180 4.43 22.04 11.10
CA GLY A 180 3.33 21.11 10.84
C GLY A 180 1.96 21.74 11.15
N GLN A 181 1.86 22.47 12.26
CA GLN A 181 0.66 23.22 12.63
C GLN A 181 0.32 24.33 11.64
N GLU A 182 1.30 25.17 11.27
CA GLU A 182 1.14 26.24 10.27
C GLU A 182 0.65 25.68 8.92
N LEU A 183 1.26 24.59 8.46
CA LEU A 183 0.89 23.97 7.18
C LEU A 183 -0.46 23.26 7.24
N ALA A 184 -0.82 22.65 8.37
CA ALA A 184 -2.15 22.08 8.59
C ALA A 184 -3.23 23.17 8.54
N GLU A 185 -2.97 24.35 9.12
CA GLU A 185 -3.89 25.49 9.07
C GLU A 185 -4.03 26.02 7.63
N ASN A 186 -2.92 26.15 6.89
CA ASN A 186 -2.96 26.57 5.48
C ASN A 186 -3.74 25.59 4.60
N LEU A 187 -3.58 24.28 4.79
CA LEU A 187 -4.22 23.23 4.00
C LEU A 187 -5.71 23.01 4.36
N GLN A 188 -6.14 23.47 5.53
CA GLN A 188 -7.48 23.20 6.07
C GLN A 188 -8.62 23.59 5.11
N PRO A 189 -8.63 24.77 4.46
CA PRO A 189 -9.75 25.15 3.60
C PRO A 189 -9.93 24.21 2.39
N LEU A 190 -8.84 23.71 1.81
CA LEU A 190 -8.90 22.74 0.71
C LEU A 190 -9.34 21.37 1.21
N THR A 191 -8.90 20.98 2.40
CA THR A 191 -9.36 19.77 3.08
C THR A 191 -10.87 19.82 3.33
N ASP A 192 -11.39 20.94 3.84
CA ASP A 192 -12.83 21.14 4.07
C ASP A 192 -13.64 21.02 2.78
N LEU A 193 -13.14 21.59 1.68
CA LEU A 193 -13.76 21.47 0.37
C LEU A 193 -13.80 20.01 -0.10
N VAL A 194 -12.71 19.24 0.07
CA VAL A 194 -12.67 17.82 -0.28
C VAL A 194 -13.62 17.00 0.58
N VAL A 195 -13.72 17.26 1.88
CA VAL A 195 -14.72 16.62 2.76
C VAL A 195 -16.14 16.91 2.26
N GLN A 196 -16.45 18.17 1.94
CA GLN A 196 -17.75 18.53 1.37
C GLN A 196 -18.01 17.82 0.03
N ASN A 197 -16.99 17.69 -0.82
CA ASN A 197 -17.11 16.97 -2.08
C ASN A 197 -17.46 15.49 -1.89
N TYR A 198 -16.90 14.81 -0.87
CA TYR A 198 -17.34 13.47 -0.49
C TYR A 198 -18.79 13.44 -0.01
N ILE A 199 -19.18 14.39 0.86
CA ILE A 199 -20.55 14.52 1.38
C ILE A 199 -21.57 14.68 0.25
N ASP A 200 -21.21 15.44 -0.79
CA ASP A 200 -22.09 15.69 -1.93
C ASP A 200 -22.07 14.55 -2.97
N PHE A 201 -20.97 13.81 -3.07
CA PHE A 201 -20.76 12.78 -4.09
C PHE A 201 -21.24 11.40 -3.67
N LEU A 202 -20.84 10.90 -2.49
CA LEU A 202 -21.10 9.52 -2.08
C LEU A 202 -22.61 9.17 -2.07
N PRO A 203 -23.54 10.02 -1.60
CA PRO A 203 -24.97 9.72 -1.64
C PRO A 203 -25.55 9.57 -3.07
N LYS A 204 -24.81 10.02 -4.10
CA LYS A 204 -25.21 9.91 -5.52
C LYS A 204 -24.57 8.73 -6.23
N LEU A 205 -23.59 8.07 -5.60
CA LEU A 205 -22.87 6.94 -6.19
C LEU A 205 -23.62 5.64 -5.86
N ASN A 206 -24.34 5.10 -6.84
CA ASN A 206 -25.17 3.90 -6.62
C ASN A 206 -24.37 2.59 -6.57
N TYR A 207 -23.17 2.56 -7.14
CA TYR A 207 -22.38 1.34 -7.29
C TYR A 207 -20.93 1.58 -6.84
N PRO A 208 -20.33 0.63 -6.10
CA PRO A 208 -18.89 0.67 -5.85
C PRO A 208 -18.09 0.47 -7.14
N ILE A 209 -16.90 1.06 -7.15
CA ILE A 209 -15.91 0.90 -8.21
C ILE A 209 -14.75 0.07 -7.63
N ARG A 210 -14.49 -1.08 -8.26
CA ARG A 210 -13.55 -2.12 -7.79
C ARG A 210 -12.32 -2.29 -8.68
N VAL A 211 -11.97 -1.30 -9.49
CA VAL A 211 -10.76 -1.39 -10.34
C VAL A 211 -9.50 -1.38 -9.45
N GLY A 212 -8.42 -2.05 -9.86
CA GLY A 212 -7.14 -2.02 -9.15
C GLY A 212 -6.32 -0.74 -9.36
N GLU A 213 -6.98 0.37 -9.68
CA GLU A 213 -6.39 1.67 -9.97
C GLU A 213 -7.10 2.81 -9.21
N HIS A 214 -6.78 4.05 -9.57
CA HIS A 214 -7.18 5.31 -8.93
C HIS A 214 -8.65 5.39 -8.48
N THR A 215 -9.60 4.94 -9.30
CA THR A 215 -11.04 5.11 -8.98
C THR A 215 -11.58 4.08 -7.98
N ASN A 216 -10.73 3.22 -7.41
CA ASN A 216 -11.12 2.26 -6.40
C ASN A 216 -11.78 2.95 -5.18
N THR A 217 -13.08 2.72 -5.04
CA THR A 217 -13.90 3.33 -3.99
C THR A 217 -13.51 2.86 -2.59
N ALA A 218 -13.13 1.59 -2.41
CA ALA A 218 -12.76 1.05 -1.12
C ALA A 218 -11.46 1.69 -0.60
N PHE A 219 -10.47 1.84 -1.48
CA PHE A 219 -9.23 2.57 -1.17
C PHE A 219 -9.49 4.03 -0.78
N GLY A 220 -10.28 4.75 -1.60
CA GLY A 220 -10.60 6.15 -1.31
C GLY A 220 -11.30 6.33 0.04
N LEU A 221 -12.26 5.46 0.36
CA LEU A 221 -12.95 5.43 1.65
C LEU A 221 -12.01 5.06 2.81
N SER A 222 -11.02 4.19 2.59
CA SER A 222 -10.09 3.73 3.63
C SER A 222 -9.22 4.86 4.19
N LEU A 223 -8.62 5.70 3.34
CA LEU A 223 -7.86 6.87 3.79
C LEU A 223 -8.75 7.97 4.34
N ALA A 224 -9.93 8.19 3.73
CA ALA A 224 -10.90 9.14 4.24
C ALA A 224 -11.40 8.77 5.65
N TYR A 225 -11.57 7.47 5.94
CA TYR A 225 -11.94 6.97 7.26
C TYR A 225 -10.89 7.34 8.30
N ASP A 226 -9.60 7.10 7.99
CA ASP A 226 -8.50 7.38 8.91
C ASP A 226 -8.44 8.88 9.24
N TYR A 227 -8.54 9.73 8.21
CA TYR A 227 -8.63 11.19 8.38
C TYR A 227 -9.83 11.57 9.27
N ALA A 228 -11.05 11.13 8.93
CA ALA A 228 -12.26 11.50 9.64
C ALA A 228 -12.21 11.09 11.12
N LYS A 229 -11.64 9.92 11.40
CA LYS A 229 -11.39 9.43 12.76
C LYS A 229 -10.36 10.27 13.49
N THR A 230 -9.23 10.60 12.86
CA THR A 230 -8.13 11.37 13.46
C THR A 230 -8.56 12.80 13.82
N VAL A 231 -9.41 13.44 13.01
CA VAL A 231 -9.91 14.81 13.26
C VAL A 231 -11.25 14.85 14.01
N GLU A 232 -11.74 13.70 14.46
CA GLU A 232 -13.01 13.56 15.19
C GLU A 232 -14.24 14.12 14.44
N ASN A 233 -14.24 14.06 13.10
CA ASN A 233 -15.39 14.46 12.29
C ASN A 233 -16.44 13.34 12.23
N ALA A 234 -17.37 13.35 13.19
CA ALA A 234 -18.38 12.31 13.36
C ALA A 234 -19.34 12.17 12.17
N GLU A 235 -19.76 13.28 11.54
CA GLU A 235 -20.66 13.26 10.39
C GLU A 235 -20.01 12.60 9.18
N PHE A 236 -18.78 13.02 8.85
CA PHE A 236 -18.04 12.46 7.73
C PHE A 236 -17.69 10.99 7.96
N LEU A 237 -17.28 10.64 9.19
CA LEU A 237 -16.99 9.26 9.57
C LEU A 237 -18.22 8.35 9.40
N GLU A 238 -19.40 8.80 9.80
CA GLU A 238 -20.62 8.01 9.66
C GLU A 238 -21.06 7.85 8.20
N LEU A 239 -20.90 8.90 7.37
CA LEU A 239 -21.11 8.79 5.93
C LEU A 239 -20.21 7.71 5.29
N ILE A 240 -18.93 7.70 5.63
CA ILE A 240 -17.97 6.71 5.12
C ILE A 240 -18.36 5.30 5.55
N LYS A 241 -18.68 5.10 6.84
CA LYS A 241 -19.10 3.80 7.36
C LYS A 241 -20.36 3.30 6.68
N LYS A 242 -21.37 4.16 6.53
CA LYS A 242 -22.62 3.82 5.84
C LYS A 242 -22.35 3.44 4.38
N THR A 243 -21.55 4.22 3.66
CA THR A 243 -21.23 3.98 2.25
C THR A 243 -20.51 2.64 2.08
N ALA A 244 -19.50 2.36 2.90
CA ALA A 244 -18.78 1.08 2.86
C ALA A 244 -19.72 -0.11 3.14
N GLN A 245 -20.62 0.00 4.12
CA GLN A 245 -21.58 -1.05 4.42
C GLN A 245 -22.62 -1.23 3.29
N ASP A 246 -23.13 -0.15 2.71
CA ASP A 246 -24.07 -0.22 1.60
C ASP A 246 -23.46 -0.92 0.37
N PHE A 247 -22.16 -0.71 0.13
CA PHE A 247 -21.44 -1.27 -1.01
C PHE A 247 -20.99 -2.71 -0.80
N TYR A 248 -20.37 -3.02 0.36
CA TYR A 248 -19.56 -4.23 0.50
C TYR A 248 -20.12 -5.24 1.52
N LEU A 249 -21.09 -4.87 2.35
CA LEU A 249 -21.58 -5.76 3.42
C LEU A 249 -22.20 -7.06 2.91
N LYS A 250 -22.73 -7.05 1.68
CA LYS A 250 -23.38 -8.20 1.04
C LYS A 250 -22.48 -8.91 0.03
N ASP A 251 -21.27 -8.43 -0.19
CA ASP A 251 -20.37 -9.08 -1.11
C ASP A 251 -19.88 -10.40 -0.50
N ASP A 252 -19.75 -11.42 -1.34
CA ASP A 252 -19.25 -12.75 -0.99
C ASP A 252 -18.29 -13.24 -2.09
N ASN A 253 -17.48 -14.26 -1.76
CA ASN A 253 -16.62 -14.97 -2.72
C ASN A 253 -15.80 -14.06 -3.65
N CYS A 254 -15.03 -13.12 -3.08
CA CYS A 254 -14.25 -12.19 -3.88
C CYS A 254 -13.35 -12.92 -4.90
N PRO A 255 -13.36 -12.54 -6.19
CA PRO A 255 -12.65 -13.26 -7.25
C PRO A 255 -11.15 -12.91 -7.26
N VAL A 256 -10.46 -13.14 -6.15
CA VAL A 256 -9.01 -12.82 -5.99
C VAL A 256 -8.13 -13.51 -7.04
N SER A 257 -8.60 -14.65 -7.59
CA SER A 257 -7.90 -15.38 -8.66
C SER A 257 -7.87 -14.65 -10.00
N TRP A 258 -8.59 -13.54 -10.14
CA TRP A 258 -8.50 -12.66 -11.32
C TRP A 258 -7.42 -11.60 -11.17
N GLU A 259 -6.87 -11.42 -9.97
CA GLU A 259 -5.78 -10.50 -9.72
C GLU A 259 -4.42 -11.18 -9.99
N PRO A 260 -3.39 -10.43 -10.42
CA PRO A 260 -3.42 -9.00 -10.72
C PRO A 260 -4.02 -8.69 -12.11
N GLY A 261 -4.71 -7.54 -12.22
CA GLY A 261 -4.86 -6.86 -13.51
C GLY A 261 -3.50 -6.35 -13.99
N GLY A 262 -3.32 -6.21 -15.30
CA GLY A 262 -1.99 -6.00 -15.92
C GLY A 262 -1.25 -4.70 -15.55
N TYR A 263 -1.88 -3.77 -14.85
CA TYR A 263 -1.29 -2.53 -14.32
C TYR A 263 -2.01 -2.08 -13.05
N ASP A 264 -2.49 -3.04 -12.25
CA ASP A 264 -3.04 -2.74 -10.93
C ASP A 264 -1.94 -2.20 -10.03
N PHE A 265 -2.27 -1.22 -9.20
CA PHE A 265 -1.48 -0.84 -8.01
C PHE A 265 -2.29 -0.98 -6.71
N LEU A 266 -3.54 -1.44 -6.80
CA LEU A 266 -4.40 -1.79 -5.69
C LEU A 266 -5.01 -3.16 -5.96
N SER A 267 -5.15 -3.98 -4.93
CA SER A 267 -5.94 -5.20 -5.01
C SER A 267 -7.43 -4.86 -4.80
N PRO A 268 -8.32 -5.14 -5.77
CA PRO A 268 -9.77 -5.00 -5.59
C PRO A 268 -10.28 -5.69 -4.32
N CYS A 269 -9.96 -6.98 -4.12
CA CYS A 269 -10.45 -7.75 -3.00
C CYS A 269 -9.89 -7.24 -1.66
N LEU A 270 -8.58 -7.02 -1.58
CA LEU A 270 -7.98 -6.59 -0.33
C LEU A 270 -8.38 -5.16 0.04
N SER A 271 -8.60 -4.27 -0.93
CA SER A 271 -9.08 -2.90 -0.65
C SER A 271 -10.44 -2.91 0.06
N GLU A 272 -11.35 -3.80 -0.35
CA GLU A 272 -12.64 -3.99 0.35
C GLU A 272 -12.44 -4.52 1.76
N ILE A 273 -11.54 -5.49 1.95
CA ILE A 273 -11.20 -6.00 3.28
C ILE A 273 -10.65 -4.89 4.17
N ASP A 274 -9.81 -4.01 3.63
CA ASP A 274 -9.18 -2.91 4.37
C ASP A 274 -10.19 -1.88 4.86
N ILE A 275 -11.18 -1.48 4.05
CA ILE A 275 -12.25 -0.60 4.54
C ILE A 275 -13.18 -1.37 5.50
N MET A 276 -13.51 -2.63 5.22
CA MET A 276 -14.46 -3.40 6.03
C MET A 276 -13.92 -3.74 7.42
N ARG A 277 -12.63 -4.03 7.58
CA ARG A 277 -12.00 -4.21 8.90
C ARG A 277 -11.98 -2.94 9.75
N LYS A 278 -12.09 -1.75 9.13
CA LYS A 278 -12.13 -0.44 9.79
C LYS A 278 -13.54 -0.07 10.22
N VAL A 279 -14.55 -0.33 9.39
CA VAL A 279 -15.94 0.12 9.64
C VAL A 279 -16.79 -0.88 10.42
N LEU A 280 -16.47 -2.18 10.37
CA LEU A 280 -17.22 -3.20 11.08
C LEU A 280 -16.67 -3.44 12.50
N PRO A 281 -17.55 -3.73 13.49
CA PRO A 281 -17.12 -4.30 14.77
C PRO A 281 -16.37 -5.63 14.57
N LYS A 282 -15.39 -5.94 15.44
CA LYS A 282 -14.52 -7.12 15.33
C LYS A 282 -15.27 -8.43 15.02
N ASN A 283 -16.35 -8.72 15.76
CA ASN A 283 -17.14 -9.95 15.55
C ASN A 283 -17.87 -9.96 14.20
N ALA A 284 -18.38 -8.81 13.76
CA ALA A 284 -19.07 -8.69 12.47
C ALA A 284 -18.07 -8.83 11.31
N PHE A 285 -16.88 -8.23 11.43
CA PHE A 285 -15.81 -8.40 10.45
C PHE A 285 -15.39 -9.87 10.33
N SER A 286 -15.21 -10.56 11.47
CA SER A 286 -14.80 -11.97 11.47
C SER A 286 -15.80 -12.89 10.77
N LEU A 287 -17.11 -12.61 10.88
CA LEU A 287 -18.15 -13.33 10.14
C LEU A 287 -18.19 -12.92 8.66
N TRP A 288 -18.11 -11.63 8.36
CA TRP A 288 -18.14 -11.14 6.98
C TRP A 288 -16.97 -11.69 6.14
N ILE A 289 -15.77 -11.78 6.70
CA ILE A 289 -14.60 -12.33 5.99
C ILE A 289 -14.73 -13.85 5.74
N ASP A 290 -15.52 -14.58 6.54
CA ASP A 290 -15.80 -16.02 6.28
C ASP A 290 -16.63 -16.22 5.01
N ASP A 291 -17.48 -15.26 4.66
CA ASP A 291 -18.29 -15.30 3.44
C ASP A 291 -17.53 -14.65 2.25
N PHE A 292 -16.80 -13.56 2.51
CA PHE A 292 -16.13 -12.77 1.47
C PHE A 292 -14.85 -13.41 0.94
N MET A 293 -13.94 -13.85 1.82
CA MET A 293 -12.64 -14.40 1.43
C MET A 293 -12.11 -15.39 2.49
N PRO A 294 -12.80 -16.53 2.71
CA PRO A 294 -12.48 -17.47 3.78
C PRO A 294 -11.05 -18.03 3.70
N GLN A 295 -10.50 -18.15 2.49
CA GLN A 295 -9.14 -18.63 2.27
C GLN A 295 -8.07 -17.79 2.97
N LEU A 296 -8.33 -16.50 3.24
CA LEU A 296 -7.39 -15.60 3.92
C LEU A 296 -7.08 -16.03 5.37
N LYS A 297 -7.99 -16.77 6.01
CA LYS A 297 -7.77 -17.33 7.36
C LYS A 297 -6.87 -18.56 7.37
N SER A 298 -6.60 -19.15 6.20
CA SER A 298 -5.75 -20.33 6.10
C SER A 298 -4.30 -19.96 6.38
N GLN A 299 -3.59 -20.77 7.18
CA GLN A 299 -2.19 -20.52 7.53
C GLN A 299 -1.24 -20.70 6.33
N ASP A 300 -1.67 -21.42 5.31
CA ASP A 300 -1.01 -21.64 4.01
C ASP A 300 -1.60 -20.74 2.91
N PHE A 301 -2.31 -19.66 3.27
CA PHE A 301 -2.75 -18.68 2.29
C PHE A 301 -1.54 -18.00 1.64
N GLU A 302 -1.49 -18.06 0.32
CA GLU A 302 -0.46 -17.44 -0.50
C GLU A 302 -1.11 -16.65 -1.64
N ILE A 303 -0.45 -15.56 -2.03
CA ILE A 303 -0.75 -14.81 -3.25
C ILE A 303 0.58 -14.36 -3.85
N GLU A 304 0.79 -14.64 -5.14
CA GLU A 304 2.05 -14.27 -5.78
C GLU A 304 2.22 -12.75 -5.87
N VAL A 305 3.48 -12.31 -5.86
CA VAL A 305 3.85 -10.92 -6.12
C VAL A 305 3.42 -10.49 -7.53
N GLY A 306 3.08 -9.21 -7.69
CA GLY A 306 2.90 -8.60 -8.99
C GLY A 306 4.25 -8.49 -9.70
N GLU A 307 4.42 -9.23 -10.80
CA GLU A 307 5.66 -9.21 -11.59
C GLU A 307 5.69 -8.00 -12.53
N VAL A 308 6.77 -7.23 -12.52
CA VAL A 308 6.97 -6.12 -13.46
C VAL A 308 7.95 -6.52 -14.55
N SER A 309 7.46 -6.61 -15.79
CA SER A 309 8.31 -6.96 -16.94
C SER A 309 9.14 -5.80 -17.48
N ASP A 310 8.63 -4.56 -17.36
CA ASP A 310 9.29 -3.34 -17.81
C ASP A 310 8.95 -2.19 -16.85
N ARG A 311 9.94 -1.80 -16.04
CA ARG A 311 9.78 -0.71 -15.06
C ARG A 311 9.85 0.70 -15.66
N SER A 312 10.22 0.81 -16.94
CA SER A 312 10.19 2.08 -17.67
C SER A 312 8.82 2.43 -18.23
N ASP A 313 7.89 1.48 -18.27
CA ASP A 313 6.51 1.73 -18.61
C ASP A 313 5.73 2.18 -17.37
N GLY A 314 5.24 3.42 -17.39
CA GLY A 314 4.52 4.01 -16.25
C GLY A 314 3.22 3.35 -15.86
N LYS A 315 2.67 2.43 -16.67
CA LYS A 315 1.55 1.57 -16.28
C LYS A 315 2.05 0.25 -15.71
N LEU A 316 3.02 -0.42 -16.34
CA LEU A 316 3.48 -1.72 -15.84
C LEU A 316 4.16 -1.62 -14.47
N VAL A 317 4.85 -0.51 -14.20
CA VAL A 317 5.46 -0.24 -12.88
C VAL A 317 4.43 -0.15 -11.75
N HIS A 318 3.14 0.02 -12.05
CA HIS A 318 2.07 -0.03 -11.05
C HIS A 318 2.07 -1.32 -10.23
N LEU A 319 2.51 -2.45 -10.80
CA LEU A 319 2.52 -3.73 -10.08
C LEU A 319 3.50 -3.75 -8.89
N ASP A 320 4.53 -2.90 -8.90
CA ASP A 320 5.35 -2.68 -7.69
C ASP A 320 4.51 -1.96 -6.60
N GLY A 321 3.66 -1.01 -7.00
CA GLY A 321 2.67 -0.38 -6.13
C GLY A 321 1.64 -1.38 -5.60
N LEU A 322 1.22 -2.35 -6.42
CA LEU A 322 0.32 -3.41 -6.00
C LEU A 322 0.93 -4.21 -4.85
N ASN A 323 2.20 -4.61 -4.95
CA ASN A 323 2.88 -5.35 -3.90
C ASN A 323 2.87 -4.58 -2.57
N PHE A 324 3.23 -3.29 -2.57
CA PHE A 324 3.12 -2.46 -1.37
C PHE A 324 1.70 -2.35 -0.85
N SER A 325 0.72 -2.22 -1.75
CA SER A 325 -0.70 -2.14 -1.38
C SER A 325 -1.23 -3.39 -0.70
N ARG A 326 -0.87 -4.57 -1.21
CA ARG A 326 -1.20 -5.85 -0.58
C ARG A 326 -0.53 -5.95 0.79
N ALA A 327 0.75 -5.60 0.87
CA ALA A 327 1.53 -5.69 2.10
C ALA A 327 0.96 -4.84 3.24
N TRP A 328 0.58 -3.57 2.99
CA TRP A 328 0.03 -2.73 4.08
C TRP A 328 -1.30 -3.27 4.62
N ILE A 329 -2.11 -3.93 3.78
CA ILE A 329 -3.38 -4.53 4.19
C ILE A 329 -3.10 -5.78 5.02
N PHE A 330 -2.15 -6.60 4.60
CA PHE A 330 -1.69 -7.77 5.36
C PHE A 330 -1.12 -7.39 6.72
N TYR A 331 -0.23 -6.39 6.80
CA TYR A 331 0.24 -5.84 8.07
C TYR A 331 -0.91 -5.31 8.91
N GLY A 332 -1.84 -4.56 8.30
CA GLY A 332 -3.01 -4.02 8.98
C GLY A 332 -3.89 -5.10 9.62
N LEU A 333 -4.13 -6.21 8.91
CA LEU A 333 -4.88 -7.37 9.42
C LEU A 333 -4.11 -8.08 10.55
N ALA A 334 -2.83 -8.38 10.33
CA ALA A 334 -1.98 -9.05 11.30
C ALA A 334 -1.86 -8.25 12.61
N ASN A 335 -1.74 -6.92 12.51
CA ASN A 335 -1.68 -6.03 13.66
C ASN A 335 -3.02 -5.93 14.42
N GLN A 336 -4.15 -5.92 13.70
CA GLN A 336 -5.48 -5.76 14.31
C GLN A 336 -6.05 -7.07 14.88
N TYR A 337 -5.69 -8.21 14.28
CA TYR A 337 -6.18 -9.54 14.63
C TYR A 337 -5.03 -10.58 14.59
N PRO A 338 -4.04 -10.47 15.49
CA PRO A 338 -2.83 -11.30 15.44
C PRO A 338 -3.10 -12.79 15.51
N ASP A 339 -4.10 -13.22 16.29
CA ASP A 339 -4.46 -14.64 16.41
C ASP A 339 -5.10 -15.22 15.14
N GLN A 340 -5.74 -14.38 14.31
CA GLN A 340 -6.44 -14.81 13.10
C GLN A 340 -5.61 -14.62 11.82
N PHE A 341 -4.80 -13.56 11.76
CA PHE A 341 -4.09 -13.13 10.55
C PHE A 341 -2.61 -12.88 10.76
N GLY A 342 -2.04 -13.26 11.91
CA GLY A 342 -0.61 -13.06 12.21
C GLY A 342 0.34 -13.74 11.21
N HIS A 343 -0.11 -14.81 10.54
CA HIS A 343 0.62 -15.50 9.48
C HIS A 343 0.87 -14.63 8.24
N LEU A 344 0.03 -13.62 8.00
CA LEU A 344 0.16 -12.73 6.84
C LEU A 344 1.38 -11.80 6.90
N ASN A 345 2.06 -11.68 8.05
CA ASN A 345 3.28 -10.88 8.17
C ASN A 345 4.40 -11.37 7.24
N GLY A 346 4.56 -12.69 7.10
CA GLY A 346 5.57 -13.28 6.22
C GLY A 346 5.30 -12.94 4.76
N LEU A 347 4.05 -13.09 4.34
CA LEU A 347 3.59 -12.75 2.99
C LEU A 347 3.72 -11.25 2.71
N ALA A 348 3.39 -10.40 3.67
CA ALA A 348 3.58 -8.95 3.54
C ALA A 348 5.05 -8.58 3.32
N ASN A 349 5.97 -9.21 4.06
CA ASN A 349 7.41 -9.00 3.88
C ASN A 349 7.88 -9.44 2.50
N GLU A 350 7.36 -10.56 1.97
CA GLU A 350 7.68 -11.02 0.62
C GLU A 350 7.32 -9.98 -0.44
N HIS A 351 6.10 -9.45 -0.41
CA HIS A 351 5.67 -8.40 -1.33
C HIS A 351 6.52 -7.12 -1.21
N VAL A 352 6.81 -6.67 0.02
CA VAL A 352 7.67 -5.49 0.22
C VAL A 352 9.07 -5.73 -0.33
N SER A 353 9.70 -6.85 0.03
CA SER A 353 11.08 -7.15 -0.34
C SER A 353 11.26 -7.39 -1.84
N TYR A 354 10.22 -7.81 -2.56
CA TYR A 354 10.25 -7.91 -4.02
C TYR A 354 10.35 -6.53 -4.68
N SER A 355 9.53 -5.57 -4.26
CA SER A 355 9.40 -4.26 -4.93
C SER A 355 10.34 -3.18 -4.38
N PHE A 356 10.69 -3.22 -3.09
CA PHE A 356 11.48 -2.19 -2.42
C PHE A 356 12.85 -1.90 -3.06
N PRO A 357 13.65 -2.92 -3.47
CA PRO A 357 14.94 -2.67 -4.12
C PRO A 357 14.85 -1.89 -5.44
N ASN A 358 13.69 -1.84 -6.08
CA ASN A 358 13.47 -1.17 -7.36
C ASN A 358 13.02 0.29 -7.22
N LEU A 359 12.93 0.83 -6.00
CA LEU A 359 12.49 2.22 -5.77
C LEU A 359 13.55 3.25 -6.15
N VAL A 360 14.83 2.91 -6.01
CA VAL A 360 15.95 3.85 -6.13
C VAL A 360 16.85 3.43 -7.29
N GLY A 361 17.00 4.33 -8.28
CA GLY A 361 17.83 4.10 -9.46
C GLY A 361 17.09 3.68 -10.73
N ASP A 362 15.77 3.51 -10.66
CA ASP A 362 14.89 3.28 -11.81
C ASP A 362 14.41 4.58 -12.47
N SER A 363 13.66 4.44 -13.56
CA SER A 363 13.17 5.56 -14.36
C SER A 363 12.12 6.42 -13.64
N TYR A 364 11.88 7.64 -14.14
CA TYR A 364 11.01 8.65 -13.50
C TYR A 364 9.58 8.15 -13.25
N GLU A 365 9.11 7.20 -14.07
CA GLU A 365 7.78 6.61 -14.08
C GLU A 365 7.37 5.96 -12.76
N GLY A 366 8.32 5.35 -12.03
CA GLY A 366 8.06 4.83 -10.68
C GLY A 366 8.40 5.83 -9.57
N GLY A 367 9.49 6.59 -9.76
CA GLY A 367 10.12 7.40 -8.71
C GLY A 367 9.23 8.52 -8.13
N HIS A 368 8.25 9.02 -8.88
CA HIS A 368 7.42 10.14 -8.42
C HIS A 368 6.30 9.76 -7.44
N TRP A 369 5.95 8.48 -7.29
CA TRP A 369 4.85 8.05 -6.41
C TRP A 369 5.10 6.75 -5.63
N LEU A 370 5.84 5.78 -6.17
CA LEU A 370 6.04 4.47 -5.52
C LEU A 370 6.69 4.55 -4.13
N GLY A 371 7.59 5.52 -3.93
CA GLY A 371 8.19 5.78 -2.62
C GLY A 371 7.13 6.02 -1.54
N THR A 372 6.01 6.67 -1.90
CA THR A 372 4.89 6.90 -0.99
C THR A 372 4.24 5.59 -0.54
N PHE A 373 4.01 4.67 -1.48
CA PHE A 373 3.41 3.36 -1.19
C PHE A 373 4.33 2.53 -0.30
N ALA A 374 5.64 2.53 -0.58
CA ALA A 374 6.63 1.85 0.22
C ALA A 374 6.71 2.41 1.65
N ILE A 375 6.77 3.73 1.81
CA ILE A 375 6.76 4.39 3.13
C ILE A 375 5.49 4.01 3.90
N TYR A 376 4.32 4.03 3.24
CA TYR A 376 3.06 3.68 3.88
C TYR A 376 3.01 2.21 4.32
N ALA A 377 3.48 1.27 3.48
CA ALA A 377 3.57 -0.14 3.85
C ALA A 377 4.51 -0.38 5.04
N LEU A 378 5.66 0.27 5.07
CA LEU A 378 6.63 0.16 6.16
C LEU A 378 6.15 0.82 7.46
N GLN A 379 5.31 1.86 7.36
CA GLN A 379 4.62 2.41 8.53
C GLN A 379 3.62 1.41 9.11
N GLU A 380 2.82 0.74 8.28
CA GLU A 380 1.88 -0.29 8.75
C GLU A 380 2.63 -1.49 9.36
N ALA A 381 3.76 -1.91 8.79
CA ALA A 381 4.60 -2.97 9.36
C ALA A 381 5.02 -2.69 10.82
N ASN A 382 5.24 -1.42 11.16
CA ASN A 382 5.68 -0.99 12.49
C ASN A 382 4.54 -0.51 13.41
N ARG A 383 3.29 -0.52 12.93
CA ARG A 383 2.15 0.02 13.66
C ARG A 383 1.71 -0.93 14.77
N LYS A 384 2.05 -0.58 16.02
CA LYS A 384 1.48 -1.24 17.20
C LYS A 384 0.06 -0.74 17.43
N VAL A 385 -0.94 -1.62 17.36
CA VAL A 385 -2.30 -1.29 17.79
C VAL A 385 -2.27 -1.04 19.30
N LYS A 386 -2.57 0.19 19.73
CA LYS A 386 -2.81 0.47 21.15
C LYS A 386 -4.12 -0.23 21.53
N GLU A 387 -4.04 -1.14 22.49
CA GLU A 387 -5.20 -1.85 23.06
C GLU A 387 -6.23 -0.90 23.69
#